data_AF-A0A1V5DW05-F1
#
_entry.id   AF-A0A1V5DW05-F1
#
_cell.length_a   1.000
_cell.length_b   1.000
_cell.length_c   1.000
_cell.angle_alpha   90.00
_cell.angle_beta   90.00
_cell.angle_gamma   90.00
#
_symmetry.space_group_name_H-M   'P 1'
#
loop_
_entity.id
_entity.type
_entity.pdbx_description
1 polymer ?
#
loop_
_entity_poly.entity_id
_entity_poly.type
_entity_poly.pdbx_seq_one_letter_code
_entity_poly.pdbx_strand_id
1 'polypeptide(L)' 'MPIYEFRCKKCRHEFDCLLKIDESYAKLACPRCGQCSPRKLVSSFRTNSWSTFLDKMEKKVSPQKFK' A
#
# COMPACT_ATOMS: atom_id res chain seq x y z
N MET A 1 3.94 9.88 13.85
CA MET A 1 5.02 9.56 12.88
C MET A 1 4.50 8.50 11.93
N PRO A 2 4.61 8.66 10.61
CA PRO A 2 4.15 7.65 9.66
C PRO A 2 4.99 6.37 9.77
N ILE A 3 4.30 5.23 9.82
CA ILE A 3 4.90 3.89 9.78
C ILE A 3 5.00 3.50 8.31
N TYR A 4 6.18 3.06 7.89
CA TYR A 4 6.39 2.56 6.54
C TYR A 4 6.88 1.12 6.57
N GLU A 5 6.30 0.31 5.70
CA GLU A 5 6.70 -1.08 5.48
C GLU A 5 7.78 -1.14 4.41
N PHE A 6 8.78 -1.99 4.63
CA PHE A 6 9.91 -2.17 3.74
C PHE A 6 10.21 -3.64 3.50
N ARG A 7 10.69 -3.95 2.30
CA ARG A 7 11.17 -5.28 1.94
C ARG A 7 12.61 -5.23 1.45
N CYS A 8 13.48 -6.00 2.08
CA CYS A 8 14.86 -6.13 1.62
C CYS A 8 14.93 -6.87 0.28
N LYS A 9 15.70 -6.36 -0.69
CA LYS A 9 15.88 -7.02 -2.00
C LYS A 9 16.68 -8.33 -1.92
N LYS A 10 17.61 -8.45 -0.96
CA LYS A 10 18.51 -9.61 -0.85
C LYS A 10 17.90 -10.76 -0.06
N CYS A 11 17.51 -10.52 1.18
CA CYS A 11 16.97 -11.56 2.06
C CYS A 11 15.43 -11.66 2.04
N ARG A 12 14.74 -10.77 1.30
CA ARG A 12 13.27 -10.68 1.21
C ARG A 12 12.55 -10.48 2.55
N HIS A 13 13.29 -10.13 3.61
CA HIS A 13 12.72 -9.83 4.92
C HIS A 13 11.89 -8.56 4.85
N GLU A 14 10.69 -8.62 5.43
CA GLU A 14 9.74 -7.52 5.56
C GLU A 14 9.87 -6.94 6.96
N PHE A 15 9.95 -5.62 7.06
CA PHE A 15 10.13 -4.94 8.34
C PHE A 15 9.55 -3.53 8.28
N ASP A 16 9.17 -3.03 9.45
CA ASP A 16 8.48 -1.76 9.58
C ASP A 16 9.39 -0.76 10.26
N CYS A 17 9.40 0.49 9.77
CA CYS A 17 10.20 1.56 10.32
C CYS A 17 9.41 2.85 10.43
N LEU A 18 9.59 3.52 11.56
CA LEU A 18 9.15 4.90 11.77
C LEU A 18 10.17 5.82 11.09
N LEU A 19 9.75 6.54 10.05
CA LEU A 19 10.60 7.53 9.39
C LEU A 19 10.05 8.92 9.63
N LYS A 20 10.96 9.89 9.76
CA LYS A 20 10.62 11.29 9.59
C LYS A 20 10.32 11.56 8.12
N ILE A 21 9.41 12.49 7.86
CA ILE A 21 8.95 12.83 6.49
C ILE A 21 10.12 13.28 5.61
N ASP A 22 11.14 13.92 6.20
CA ASP A 22 12.31 14.46 5.52
C ASP A 22 13.51 13.49 5.45
N GLU A 23 13.41 12.30 6.04
CA GLU A 23 14.51 11.34 6.07
C GLU A 23 14.55 10.46 4.81
N SER A 24 15.72 10.39 4.17
CA SER A 24 15.94 9.51 3.02
C SER A 24 15.95 8.03 3.45
N TYR A 25 14.99 7.24 2.96
CA TYR A 25 14.92 5.79 3.21
C TYR A 25 16.02 4.98 2.47
N ALA A 26 16.84 5.61 1.63
CA ALA A 26 17.92 4.96 0.90
C ALA A 26 19.03 4.39 1.81
N LYS A 27 19.23 5.00 2.99
CA LYS A 27 20.24 4.59 3.98
C LYS A 27 19.73 3.58 5.01
N LEU A 28 18.46 3.18 4.95
CA LEU A 28 17.92 2.16 5.85
C LEU A 28 18.65 0.83 5.60
N ALA A 29 19.32 0.32 6.63
CA ALA A 29 19.93 -1.00 6.61
C ALA A 29 18.91 -2.06 7.00
N CYS A 30 18.91 -3.19 6.30
CA CYS A 30 18.06 -4.32 6.69
C CYS A 30 18.57 -4.94 8.00
N PRO A 31 17.71 -5.15 9.02
CA PRO A 31 18.12 -5.69 10.32
C PRO A 31 18.68 -7.12 10.25
N ARG A 32 18.37 -7.88 9.20
CA ARG A 32 18.80 -9.28 9.06
C ARG A 32 20.09 -9.47 8.26
N CYS A 33 20.41 -8.57 7.34
CA CYS A 33 21.54 -8.75 6.42
C CYS A 33 22.44 -7.53 6.26
N GLY A 34 22.11 -6.40 6.89
CA GLY A 34 22.91 -5.17 6.87
C GLY A 34 22.97 -4.45 5.52
N GLN A 35 22.29 -4.94 4.48
CA GLN A 35 22.28 -4.29 3.17
C GLN A 35 21.42 -3.02 3.16
N CYS A 36 21.96 -1.97 2.57
CA CYS A 36 21.26 -0.71 2.30
C CYS A 36 20.43 -0.84 1.01
N SER A 37 19.41 0.02 0.82
CA SER A 37 18.42 0.03 -0.29
C SER A 37 17.20 -0.93 -0.20
N PRO A 38 16.44 -0.92 0.91
CA PRO A 38 15.16 -1.63 0.98
C PRO A 38 14.13 -1.03 0.01
N ARG A 39 13.22 -1.87 -0.49
CA ARG A 39 12.09 -1.44 -1.33
C ARG A 39 10.92 -1.08 -0.42
N LYS A 40 10.37 0.13 -0.54
CA LYS A 40 9.14 0.52 0.15
C LYS A 40 7.98 -0.36 -0.31
N LEU A 41 7.29 -0.98 0.63
CA LEU A 41 6.02 -1.65 0.39
C LEU A 41 4.91 -0.61 0.55
N VAL A 42 3.98 -0.61 -0.40
CA VAL A 42 2.76 0.16 -0.31
C VAL A 42 1.66 -0.87 -0.19
N SER A 43 1.07 -0.97 1.00
CA SER A 43 -0.10 -1.82 1.20
C SER A 43 -1.24 -1.28 0.33
N SER A 44 -1.65 -2.08 -0.65
CA SER A 44 -2.73 -1.72 -1.56
C SER A 44 -4.06 -1.85 -0.82
N PHE A 45 -4.62 -0.72 -0.38
CA PHE A 45 -5.98 -0.68 0.16
C PHE A 45 -6.99 -0.41 -0.95
N ARG A 46 -8.03 -1.23 -1.04
CA ARG A 46 -9.13 -1.05 -2.01
C ARG A 46 -10.30 -0.37 -1.31
N THR A 47 -10.78 0.74 -1.85
CA THR A 47 -12.04 1.35 -1.43
C THR A 47 -13.11 1.02 -2.46
N ASN A 48 -14.21 0.40 -2.02
CA ASN A 48 -15.35 0.03 -2.87
C ASN A 48 -16.38 1.17 -3.01
N SER A 49 -16.09 2.37 -2.51
CA SER A 49 -17.01 3.51 -2.52
C SER A 49 -17.46 3.85 -3.95
N TRP A 50 -16.51 3.90 -4.89
CA TRP A 50 -16.79 4.24 -6.29
C TRP A 50 -17.56 3.14 -7.02
N SER A 51 -17.18 1.87 -6.84
CA SER A 51 -17.91 0.75 -7.46
C SER A 51 -19.34 0.65 -6.93
N THR A 52 -19.53 0.79 -5.62
CA THR A 52 -20.87 0.74 -5.00
C THR A 52 -21.75 1.90 -5.44
N PHE A 53 -21.18 3.08 -5.69
CA PHE A 53 -21.89 4.24 -6.22
C PHE A 53 -22.37 4.00 -7.66
N LEU A 54 -21.50 3.48 -8.54
CA LEU A 54 -21.85 3.15 -9.92
C LEU A 54 -22.94 2.07 -9.98
N ASP A 55 -22.84 1.02 -9.17
CA ASP A 55 -23.87 -0.02 -9.04
C ASP A 55 -25.24 0.57 -8.67
N LYS A 56 -25.27 1.52 -7.73
CA LYS A 56 -26.51 2.22 -7.33
C LYS A 56 -27.06 3.10 -8.45
N MET A 57 -26.21 3.78 -9.21
CA MET A 57 -26.65 4.57 -10.36
C MET A 57 -27.19 3.68 -11.48
N GLU A 58 -26.51 2.58 -11.82
CA GLU A 58 -26.94 1.65 -12.86
C GLU A 58 -28.30 1.03 -12.52
N LYS A 59 -28.51 0.65 -11.25
CA LYS A 59 -29.82 0.18 -10.76
C LYS A 59 -30.93 1.22 -10.89
N LYS A 60 -30.61 2.52 -10.73
CA LYS A 60 -31.58 3.61 -10.90
C LYS A 60 -31.88 3.93 -12.36
N VAL A 61 -30.87 3.87 -13.23
CA VAL A 61 -30.98 4.25 -14.65
C VAL A 61 -31.64 3.15 -15.47
N SER A 62 -31.34 1.88 -15.19
CA SER A 62 -31.87 0.74 -15.95
C SER A 62 -32.47 -0.34 -15.03
N PRO A 63 -33.63 -0.08 -14.40
CA PRO A 63 -34.27 -1.04 -13.48
C PRO A 63 -34.73 -2.32 -14.20
N GLN A 64 -34.99 -2.30 -15.51
CA GLN A 64 -35.40 -3.49 -16.27
C GLN A 64 -34.28 -4.53 -16.42
N LYS A 65 -33.01 -4.14 -16.27
CA LYS A 65 -31.84 -5.01 -16.42
C LYS A 65 -31.56 -5.89 -15.19
N PHE A 66 -32.12 -5.53 -14.04
CA PHE A 66 -31.91 -6.21 -12.74
C PHE A 66 -33.15 -6.99 -12.27
N LYS A 67 -34.11 -7.25 -13.17
CA LYS A 67 -35.33 -8.00 -12.89
C LYS A 67 -35.20 -9.45 -13.32
#